data_AF-A0A1U7GQU5-F1
#
_entry.id   AF-A0A1U7GQU5-F1
#
_cell.length_a   1.000
_cell.length_b   1.000
_cell.length_c   1.000
_cell.angle_alpha   90.00
_cell.angle_beta   90.00
_cell.angle_gamma   90.00
#
_symmetry.space_group_name_H-M   'P 1'
#
loop_
_entity.id
_entity.type
_entity.pdbx_description
1 polymer ?
#
loop_
_entity_poly.entity_id
_entity_poly.type
_entity_poly.pdbx_seq_one_letter_code
_entity_poly.pdbx_strand_id
1 'polypeptide(L)'
;MKKQGRMTISVPNELKARVEAAGESVSWSAVACAAFEAKLGQMIEDKGARDMQDVVTRLRATKAAAEGEDYRIMGRVSGAAWARDRATAGQLGILEKFREQNREHGISLAEWFERDLYGGWTHADALAALFMGYLDLQDCENDEMTDVAERKSEDMFQSSRTDLHWLRGYVEGALDVWGQVKDQI
;
A
#
# COMPACT_ATOMS: atom_id res chain seq x y z
N MET A 1 -4.99 -29.10 12.30
CA MET A 1 -5.21 -27.78 12.93
C MET A 1 -3.94 -27.38 13.68
N LYS A 2 -3.34 -26.21 13.39
CA LYS A 2 -2.20 -25.71 14.18
C LYS A 2 -2.70 -25.37 15.60
N LYS A 3 -2.00 -25.82 16.64
CA LYS A 3 -2.30 -25.42 18.03
C LYS A 3 -2.01 -23.93 18.19
N GLN A 4 -2.99 -23.16 18.66
CA GLN A 4 -2.77 -21.77 19.08
C GLN A 4 -2.31 -21.74 20.54
N GLY A 5 -1.26 -20.96 20.83
CA GLY A 5 -0.82 -20.69 22.19
C GLY A 5 -1.51 -19.44 22.74
N ARG A 6 -2.02 -19.51 23.97
CA ARG A 6 -2.53 -18.33 24.70
C ARG A 6 -1.42 -17.78 25.59
N MET A 7 -1.13 -16.49 25.47
CA MET A 7 -0.16 -15.77 26.28
C MET A 7 -0.84 -14.55 26.93
N THR A 8 -0.51 -14.28 28.20
CA THR A 8 -0.92 -13.05 28.89
C THR A 8 0.31 -12.17 29.06
N ILE A 9 0.22 -10.91 28.63
CA ILE A 9 1.31 -9.94 28.76
C ILE A 9 0.86 -8.77 29.63
N SER A 10 1.80 -8.21 30.39
CA SER A 10 1.59 -6.94 31.12
C SER A 10 2.14 -5.81 30.27
N VAL A 11 1.37 -4.73 30.13
CA VAL A 11 1.75 -3.52 29.39
C VAL A 11 1.56 -2.28 30.27
N PRO A 12 2.29 -1.18 30.03
CA PRO A 12 2.06 0.07 30.75
C PRO A 12 0.60 0.54 30.62
N ASN A 13 0.04 1.10 31.69
CA ASN A 13 -1.35 1.56 31.73
C ASN A 13 -1.65 2.59 30.62
N GLU A 14 -0.71 3.48 30.31
CA GLU A 14 -0.85 4.45 29.24
C GLU A 14 -0.97 3.81 27.85
N LEU A 15 -0.21 2.74 27.61
CA LEU A 15 -0.30 1.99 26.35
C LEU A 15 -1.64 1.27 26.25
N LYS A 16 -2.10 0.66 27.34
CA LYS A 16 -3.42 0.03 27.41
C LYS A 16 -4.54 1.03 27.08
N ALA A 17 -4.50 2.23 27.67
CA ALA A 17 -5.49 3.27 27.40
C ALA A 17 -5.51 3.69 25.93
N ARG A 18 -4.34 3.80 25.29
CA ARG A 18 -4.23 4.11 23.84
C ARG A 18 -4.78 3.00 22.96
N VAL A 19 -4.54 1.74 23.33
CA VAL A 19 -5.05 0.55 22.63
C VAL A 19 -6.58 0.50 22.73
N GLU A 20 -7.14 0.72 23.93
CA GLU A 20 -8.59 0.74 24.15
C GLU A 20 -9.27 1.90 23.41
N ALA A 21 -8.63 3.06 23.33
CA ALA A 21 -9.14 4.23 22.62
C ALA A 21 -9.20 4.06 21.08
N ALA A 22 -8.42 3.15 20.51
CA ALA A 22 -8.37 2.92 19.06
C ALA A 22 -9.56 2.11 18.51
N GLY A 23 -10.45 1.59 19.36
CA GLY A 23 -11.71 0.94 18.96
C GLY A 23 -11.60 -0.54 18.56
N GLU A 24 -12.75 -1.15 18.27
CA GLU A 24 -12.91 -2.61 18.07
C GLU A 24 -12.52 -3.12 16.67
N SER A 25 -12.24 -2.22 15.72
CA SER A 25 -11.90 -2.61 14.34
C SER A 25 -10.48 -3.17 14.19
N VAL A 26 -9.65 -3.10 15.24
CA VAL A 26 -8.25 -3.55 15.20
C VAL A 26 -8.11 -4.92 15.86
N SER A 27 -7.60 -5.89 15.11
CA SER A 27 -7.21 -7.20 15.64
C SER A 27 -5.90 -7.10 16.43
N TRP A 28 -5.98 -6.77 17.72
CA TRP A 28 -4.81 -6.59 18.59
C TRP A 28 -3.90 -7.82 18.69
N SER A 29 -4.47 -9.02 18.55
CA SER A 29 -3.70 -10.26 18.51
C SER A 29 -2.84 -10.34 17.23
N ALA A 30 -3.36 -9.89 16.08
CA ALA A 30 -2.59 -9.84 14.84
C ALA A 30 -1.46 -8.79 14.93
N VAL A 31 -1.75 -7.61 15.48
CA VAL A 31 -0.75 -6.55 15.71
C VAL A 31 0.37 -7.05 16.63
N ALA A 32 0.00 -7.71 17.75
CA ALA A 32 0.99 -8.27 18.68
C ALA A 32 1.82 -9.38 18.04
N CYS A 33 1.21 -10.29 17.27
CA CYS A 33 1.91 -11.33 16.54
C CYS A 33 2.93 -10.74 15.55
N ALA A 34 2.54 -9.74 14.76
CA ALA A 34 3.44 -9.07 13.82
C ALA A 34 4.62 -8.41 14.54
N ALA A 35 4.37 -7.71 15.64
CA ALA A 35 5.42 -7.09 16.45
C ALA A 35 6.40 -8.13 17.04
N PHE A 36 5.89 -9.27 17.52
CA PHE A 36 6.73 -10.35 18.02
C PHE A 36 7.55 -11.01 16.93
N GLU A 37 6.97 -11.30 15.76
CA GLU A 37 7.69 -11.86 14.63
C GLU A 37 8.79 -10.91 14.14
N ALA A 38 8.50 -9.61 14.03
CA ALA A 38 9.50 -8.60 13.69
C ALA A 38 10.66 -8.58 14.69
N LYS A 39 10.38 -8.60 16.00
CA LYS A 39 11.45 -8.60 17.02
C LYS A 39 12.26 -9.89 17.03
N LEU A 40 11.61 -11.04 16.82
CA LEU A 40 12.29 -12.33 16.68
C LEU A 40 13.22 -12.33 15.46
N GLY A 41 12.78 -11.77 14.33
CA GLY A 41 13.60 -11.57 13.14
C GLY A 41 14.89 -10.81 13.45
N GLN A 42 14.78 -9.65 14.11
CA GLN A 42 15.94 -8.85 14.53
C GLN A 42 16.88 -9.65 15.44
N MET A 43 16.34 -10.38 16.43
CA MET A 43 17.16 -11.16 17.35
C MET A 43 17.89 -12.32 16.65
N ILE A 44 17.32 -12.88 15.58
CA ILE A 44 17.95 -13.91 14.75
C ILE A 44 19.04 -13.31 13.88
N GLU A 45 18.82 -12.13 13.30
CA GLU A 45 19.83 -11.39 12.52
C GLU A 45 21.04 -11.05 13.38
N ASP A 46 20.82 -10.48 14.57
CA ASP A 46 21.90 -10.12 15.50
C ASP A 46 22.72 -11.34 15.97
N LYS A 47 22.11 -12.52 16.06
CA LYS A 47 22.74 -13.75 16.58
C LYS A 47 23.26 -14.69 15.51
N GLY A 48 22.96 -14.41 14.24
CA GLY A 48 23.09 -15.32 13.10
C GLY A 48 22.10 -16.49 13.17
N ALA A 49 21.41 -16.79 12.07
CA ALA A 49 20.48 -17.92 11.98
C ALA A 49 21.25 -19.25 12.17
N ARG A 50 20.80 -20.09 13.12
CA ARG A 50 21.50 -21.32 13.51
C ARG A 50 20.84 -22.57 12.96
N ASP A 51 19.55 -22.51 12.68
CA ASP A 51 18.79 -23.63 12.10
C ASP A 51 17.72 -23.16 11.11
N MET A 52 17.02 -24.14 10.50
CA MET A 52 15.98 -23.86 9.50
C MET A 52 14.75 -23.16 10.10
N GLN A 53 14.48 -23.33 11.40
CA GLN A 53 13.38 -22.65 12.07
C GLN A 53 13.68 -21.17 12.26
N ASP A 54 14.93 -20.81 12.53
CA ASP A 54 15.41 -19.42 12.52
C ASP A 54 15.27 -18.81 11.13
N VAL A 55 15.63 -19.55 10.07
CA VAL A 55 15.45 -19.10 8.68
C VAL A 55 13.98 -18.85 8.36
N VAL A 56 13.08 -19.76 8.74
CA VAL A 56 11.62 -19.59 8.53
C VAL A 56 11.09 -18.39 9.31
N THR A 57 11.57 -18.17 10.54
CA THR A 57 11.14 -17.05 11.39
C THR A 57 11.61 -15.71 10.82
N ARG A 58 12.88 -15.63 10.41
CA ARG A 58 13.43 -14.46 9.70
C ARG A 58 12.65 -14.19 8.41
N LEU A 59 12.38 -15.21 7.61
CA LEU A 59 11.64 -15.06 6.36
C LEU A 59 10.19 -14.62 6.58
N ARG A 60 9.52 -15.08 7.65
CA ARG A 60 8.19 -14.59 8.03
C ARG A 60 8.22 -13.14 8.48
N ALA A 61 9.20 -12.75 9.28
CA ALA A 61 9.38 -11.37 9.71
C ALA A 61 9.64 -10.45 8.50
N THR A 62 10.50 -10.84 7.56
CA THR A 62 10.74 -10.07 6.34
C THR A 62 9.54 -10.08 5.40
N LYS A 63 8.77 -11.17 5.38
CA LYS A 63 7.56 -11.28 4.58
C LYS A 63 6.47 -10.36 5.13
N ALA A 64 6.24 -10.35 6.45
CA ALA A 64 5.29 -9.46 7.10
C ALA A 64 5.69 -7.98 6.97
N ALA A 65 6.99 -7.66 7.04
CA ALA A 65 7.51 -6.32 6.75
C ALA A 65 7.36 -5.95 5.27
N ALA A 66 7.50 -6.93 4.37
CA ALA A 66 7.30 -6.75 2.93
C ALA A 66 5.83 -6.73 2.51
N GLU A 67 4.89 -7.23 3.32
CA GLU A 67 3.46 -7.38 2.97
C GLU A 67 2.59 -6.17 3.37
N GLY A 68 3.13 -4.96 3.27
CA GLY A 68 2.28 -3.84 2.80
C GLY A 68 2.30 -2.53 3.59
N GLU A 69 2.64 -2.49 4.88
CA GLU A 69 2.56 -1.20 5.60
C GLU A 69 3.75 -0.28 5.29
N ASP A 70 4.96 -0.82 5.25
CA ASP A 70 6.16 -0.04 4.92
C ASP A 70 6.11 0.45 3.45
N TYR A 71 5.69 -0.43 2.54
CA TYR A 71 5.49 -0.06 1.14
C TYR A 71 4.40 0.99 0.97
N ARG A 72 3.28 0.90 1.70
CA ARG A 72 2.22 1.91 1.66
C ARG A 72 2.68 3.26 2.20
N ILE A 73 3.43 3.29 3.30
CA ILE A 73 4.01 4.52 3.84
C ILE A 73 4.97 5.15 2.84
N MET A 74 5.88 4.37 2.27
CA MET A 74 6.82 4.84 1.25
C MET A 74 6.09 5.35 0.01
N GLY A 75 5.04 4.64 -0.43
CA GLY A 75 4.15 5.06 -1.49
C GLY A 75 3.56 6.44 -1.18
N ARG A 76 2.98 6.62 0.00
CA ARG A 76 2.34 7.87 0.43
C ARG A 76 3.30 9.05 0.43
N VAL A 77 4.54 8.85 0.88
CA VAL A 77 5.59 9.87 0.82
C VAL A 77 5.91 10.24 -0.63
N SER A 78 6.12 9.24 -1.49
CA SER A 78 6.42 9.45 -2.92
C SER A 78 5.29 10.13 -3.68
N GLY A 79 4.04 9.72 -3.44
CA GLY A 79 2.86 10.31 -4.07
C GLY A 79 2.64 11.76 -3.65
N ALA A 80 2.84 12.08 -2.37
CA ALA A 80 2.81 13.45 -1.88
C ALA A 80 3.92 14.31 -2.49
N ALA A 81 5.14 13.77 -2.64
CA ALA A 81 6.25 14.48 -3.30
C ALA A 81 5.93 14.77 -4.77
N TRP A 82 5.46 13.76 -5.51
CA TRP A 82 5.04 13.94 -6.90
C TRP A 82 3.93 14.99 -7.04
N ALA A 83 2.92 14.96 -6.17
CA ALA A 83 1.82 15.92 -6.18
C ALA A 83 2.28 17.37 -5.98
N ARG A 84 3.33 17.59 -5.17
CA ARG A 84 3.88 18.93 -4.92
C ARG A 84 4.79 19.40 -6.06
N ASP A 85 5.65 18.52 -6.55
CA ASP A 85 6.80 18.93 -7.35
C ASP A 85 6.55 18.81 -8.85
N ARG A 86 5.64 17.92 -9.27
CA ARG A 86 5.52 17.50 -10.68
C ARG A 86 4.09 17.39 -11.21
N ALA A 87 3.11 17.08 -10.36
CA ALA A 87 1.74 16.87 -10.80
C ALA A 87 1.07 18.16 -11.29
N THR A 88 0.26 18.05 -12.33
CA THR A 88 -0.64 19.13 -12.74
C THR A 88 -1.98 19.01 -11.99
N ALA A 89 -2.71 20.12 -11.84
CA ALA A 89 -4.06 20.11 -11.27
C ALA A 89 -5.00 19.15 -12.01
N GLY A 90 -4.86 19.01 -13.33
CA GLY A 90 -5.62 18.05 -14.13
C GLY A 90 -5.35 16.59 -13.73
N GLN A 91 -4.09 16.22 -13.51
CA GLN A 91 -3.73 14.87 -13.07
C GLN A 91 -4.26 14.56 -11.67
N LEU A 92 -4.18 15.51 -10.74
CA LEU A 92 -4.73 15.35 -9.39
C LEU A 92 -6.26 15.28 -9.39
N GLY A 93 -6.92 16.05 -10.26
CA GLY A 93 -8.37 15.99 -10.48
C GLY A 93 -8.83 14.64 -11.05
N ILE A 94 -8.03 13.99 -11.90
CA ILE A 94 -8.33 12.62 -12.39
C ILE A 94 -8.30 11.62 -11.22
N LEU A 95 -7.28 11.68 -10.36
CA LEU A 95 -7.20 10.81 -9.18
C LEU A 95 -8.39 11.02 -8.24
N GLU A 96 -8.82 12.27 -8.06
CA GLU A 96 -9.99 12.58 -7.23
C GLU A 96 -11.28 12.02 -7.83
N LYS A 97 -11.52 12.24 -9.14
CA LYS A 97 -12.66 11.65 -9.85
C LYS A 97 -12.67 10.14 -9.75
N PHE A 98 -11.52 9.50 -9.94
CA PHE A 98 -11.38 8.06 -9.78
C PHE A 98 -11.80 7.59 -8.37
N ARG A 99 -11.35 8.29 -7.32
CA ARG A 99 -11.77 8.00 -5.94
C ARG A 99 -13.28 8.17 -5.76
N GLU A 100 -13.86 9.23 -6.31
CA GLU A 100 -15.29 9.54 -6.20
C GLU A 100 -16.15 8.48 -6.90
N GLN A 101 -15.80 8.10 -8.12
CA GLN A 101 -16.50 7.03 -8.87
C GLN A 101 -16.50 5.70 -8.11
N ASN A 102 -15.35 5.29 -7.57
CA ASN A 102 -15.27 4.08 -6.77
C ASN A 102 -16.15 4.18 -5.51
N ARG A 103 -16.16 5.35 -4.86
CA ARG A 103 -17.01 5.60 -3.68
C ARG A 103 -18.50 5.53 -4.01
N GLU A 104 -18.94 6.01 -5.17
CA GLU A 104 -20.34 5.88 -5.64
C GLU A 104 -20.75 4.42 -5.80
N HIS A 105 -19.81 3.55 -6.16
CA HIS A 105 -20.01 2.10 -6.21
C HIS A 105 -19.83 1.39 -4.86
N GLY A 106 -19.60 2.13 -3.77
CA GLY A 106 -19.35 1.57 -2.44
C GLY A 106 -18.01 0.84 -2.32
N ILE A 107 -17.05 1.15 -3.18
CA ILE A 107 -15.71 0.56 -3.21
C ILE A 107 -14.72 1.62 -2.72
N SER A 108 -14.00 1.32 -1.64
CA SER A 108 -12.89 2.16 -1.19
C SER A 108 -11.65 1.95 -2.08
N LEU A 109 -10.71 2.89 -2.07
CA LEU A 109 -9.40 2.69 -2.73
C LEU A 109 -8.70 1.43 -2.21
N ALA A 110 -8.79 1.17 -0.90
CA ALA A 110 -8.27 -0.03 -0.27
C ALA A 110 -8.83 -1.29 -0.93
N GLU A 111 -10.16 -1.40 -0.97
CA GLU A 111 -10.86 -2.53 -1.58
C GLU A 111 -10.61 -2.61 -3.09
N TRP A 112 -10.41 -1.48 -3.77
CA TRP A 112 -10.08 -1.48 -5.19
C TRP A 112 -8.69 -2.09 -5.45
N PHE A 113 -7.68 -1.70 -4.67
CA PHE A 113 -6.33 -2.28 -4.75
C PHE A 113 -6.27 -3.73 -4.24
N GLU A 114 -7.16 -4.12 -3.32
CA GLU A 114 -7.22 -5.46 -2.72
C GLU A 114 -8.15 -6.43 -3.47
N ARG A 115 -9.09 -5.95 -4.31
CA ARG A 115 -10.00 -6.81 -5.11
C ARG A 115 -9.29 -7.64 -6.16
N ASP A 116 -8.00 -7.43 -6.31
CA ASP A 116 -7.07 -8.10 -7.19
C ASP A 116 -7.39 -7.94 -8.68
N LEU A 117 -6.30 -7.82 -9.42
CA LEU A 117 -6.20 -7.81 -10.86
C LEU A 117 -6.54 -9.21 -11.43
N TYR A 118 -7.63 -9.83 -10.97
CA TYR A 118 -8.14 -11.13 -11.43
C TYR A 118 -8.45 -11.15 -12.93
N GLY A 119 -8.43 -9.99 -13.59
CA GLY A 119 -8.52 -9.83 -15.04
C GLY A 119 -7.20 -9.85 -15.79
N GLY A 120 -6.04 -10.09 -15.14
CA GLY A 120 -4.73 -10.12 -15.80
C GLY A 120 -4.10 -8.74 -16.05
N TRP A 121 -4.61 -7.71 -15.39
CA TRP A 121 -4.04 -6.36 -15.47
C TRP A 121 -2.69 -6.31 -14.74
N THR A 122 -1.73 -5.66 -15.35
CA THR A 122 -0.43 -5.37 -14.76
C THR A 122 -0.50 -4.13 -13.87
N HIS A 123 0.53 -3.92 -13.04
CA HIS A 123 0.68 -2.68 -12.28
C HIS A 123 0.73 -1.45 -13.21
N ALA A 124 1.30 -1.62 -14.41
CA ALA A 124 1.33 -0.59 -15.43
C ALA A 124 -0.09 -0.26 -15.93
N ASP A 125 -0.96 -1.26 -16.10
CA ASP A 125 -2.36 -1.04 -16.51
C ASP A 125 -3.17 -0.30 -15.44
N ALA A 126 -2.97 -0.64 -14.16
CA ALA A 126 -3.59 0.08 -13.05
C ALA A 126 -3.16 1.56 -13.01
N LEU A 127 -1.88 1.82 -13.24
CA LEU A 127 -1.31 3.18 -13.31
C LEU A 127 -1.74 3.94 -14.54
N ALA A 128 -1.72 3.30 -15.72
CA ALA A 128 -2.21 3.84 -16.97
C ALA A 128 -3.68 4.25 -16.80
N ALA A 129 -4.48 3.40 -16.16
CA ALA A 129 -5.88 3.70 -15.92
C ALA A 129 -6.11 4.86 -14.94
N LEU A 130 -5.25 4.96 -13.92
CA LEU A 130 -5.27 6.08 -12.97
C LEU A 130 -4.83 7.41 -13.61
N PHE A 131 -3.84 7.39 -14.52
CA PHE A 131 -3.24 8.61 -15.07
C PHE A 131 -3.81 9.05 -16.41
N MET A 132 -4.33 8.14 -17.22
CA MET A 132 -4.99 8.46 -18.48
C MET A 132 -6.49 8.66 -18.32
N GLY A 133 -7.04 8.38 -17.13
CA GLY A 133 -8.46 8.51 -16.85
C GLY A 133 -9.22 7.32 -17.43
N TYR A 134 -9.87 6.55 -16.56
CA TYR A 134 -10.65 5.35 -16.87
C TYR A 134 -11.70 5.52 -18.00
N LEU A 135 -12.05 6.78 -18.36
CA LEU A 135 -13.08 7.10 -19.34
C LEU A 135 -12.60 7.16 -20.79
N ASP A 136 -11.30 7.36 -21.06
CA ASP A 136 -10.75 7.30 -22.45
C ASP A 136 -10.30 5.88 -22.83
N LEU A 137 -10.32 4.96 -21.88
CA LEU A 137 -9.75 3.60 -22.02
C LEU A 137 -10.70 2.58 -22.66
N GLN A 138 -11.98 2.92 -22.81
CA GLN A 138 -12.92 2.06 -23.53
C GLN A 138 -12.72 2.12 -25.06
N ASP A 139 -12.05 3.16 -25.57
CA ASP A 139 -11.88 3.40 -27.02
C ASP A 139 -10.44 3.27 -27.53
N CYS A 140 -9.44 3.07 -26.66
CA CYS A 140 -8.06 2.85 -27.10
C CYS A 140 -7.69 1.36 -27.16
N GLU A 141 -7.07 0.93 -28.27
CA GLU A 141 -6.54 -0.43 -28.42
C GLU A 141 -5.42 -0.68 -27.39
N ASN A 142 -5.42 -1.86 -26.75
CA ASN A 142 -4.51 -2.23 -25.65
C ASN A 142 -3.01 -2.01 -25.94
N ASP A 143 -2.60 -2.07 -27.21
CA ASP A 143 -1.19 -2.02 -27.60
C ASP A 143 -0.61 -0.59 -27.49
N GLU A 144 -1.38 0.47 -27.78
CA GLU A 144 -0.91 1.86 -27.61
C GLU A 144 -0.86 2.28 -26.13
N MET A 145 -1.73 1.66 -25.32
CA MET A 145 -1.85 1.91 -23.89
C MET A 145 -0.59 1.49 -23.12
N THR A 146 -0.07 0.31 -23.49
CA THR A 146 1.16 -0.28 -22.94
C THR A 146 2.35 0.60 -23.25
N ASP A 147 2.46 1.10 -24.49
CA ASP A 147 3.59 1.88 -24.98
C ASP A 147 3.76 3.24 -24.28
N VAL A 148 2.65 3.95 -24.01
CA VAL A 148 2.67 5.25 -23.31
C VAL A 148 2.94 5.07 -21.82
N ALA A 149 2.37 4.02 -21.22
CA ALA A 149 2.60 3.66 -19.83
C ALA A 149 4.06 3.21 -19.62
N GLU A 150 4.60 2.37 -20.49
CA GLU A 150 6.00 1.92 -20.50
C GLU A 150 6.95 3.12 -20.61
N ARG A 151 6.75 4.01 -21.58
CA ARG A 151 7.65 5.14 -21.81
C ARG A 151 7.65 6.18 -20.68
N LYS A 152 6.52 6.37 -19.99
CA LYS A 152 6.44 7.23 -18.79
C LYS A 152 6.84 6.49 -17.50
N SER A 153 6.74 5.17 -17.48
CA SER A 153 7.12 4.35 -16.35
C SER A 153 8.62 4.07 -16.29
N GLU A 154 9.34 4.11 -17.41
CA GLU A 154 10.77 3.74 -17.44
C GLU A 154 11.66 4.64 -16.54
N ASP A 155 11.31 5.91 -16.36
CA ASP A 155 11.97 6.84 -15.41
C ASP A 155 11.51 6.66 -13.94
N MET A 156 10.35 6.05 -13.71
CA MET A 156 9.76 5.85 -12.38
C MET A 156 9.94 4.41 -11.83
N PHE A 157 10.24 3.43 -12.69
CA PHE A 157 10.07 1.99 -12.41
C PHE A 157 11.30 1.11 -12.70
N GLN A 158 12.52 1.61 -12.48
CA GLN A 158 13.72 0.77 -12.55
C GLN A 158 13.75 -0.43 -11.57
N SER A 159 12.75 -0.59 -10.68
CA SER A 159 12.52 -1.84 -9.94
C SER A 159 11.16 -2.44 -10.27
N SER A 160 11.15 -3.57 -10.97
CA SER A 160 10.02 -4.37 -11.43
C SER A 160 9.19 -5.05 -10.32
N ARG A 161 9.01 -4.39 -9.18
CA ARG A 161 8.12 -4.82 -8.09
C ARG A 161 7.49 -3.59 -7.44
N THR A 162 6.62 -2.91 -8.17
CA THR A 162 5.72 -1.98 -7.52
C THR A 162 4.70 -2.80 -6.75
N ASP A 163 4.87 -2.89 -5.43
CA ASP A 163 3.88 -3.47 -4.55
C ASP A 163 2.55 -2.70 -4.71
N LEU A 164 1.41 -3.38 -4.82
CA LEU A 164 0.08 -2.75 -4.83
C LEU A 164 -0.14 -1.86 -3.61
N HIS A 165 0.44 -2.25 -2.47
CA HIS A 165 0.43 -1.42 -1.27
C HIS A 165 1.20 -0.11 -1.47
N TRP A 166 2.34 -0.15 -2.17
CA TRP A 166 3.06 1.07 -2.54
C TRP A 166 2.23 1.95 -3.48
N LEU A 167 1.63 1.36 -4.51
CA LEU A 167 0.82 2.12 -5.48
C LEU A 167 -0.40 2.76 -4.82
N ARG A 168 -1.07 2.00 -3.94
CA ARG A 168 -2.14 2.53 -3.09
C ARG A 168 -1.65 3.70 -2.25
N GLY A 169 -0.55 3.51 -1.54
CA GLY A 169 0.08 4.57 -0.74
C GLY A 169 0.33 5.82 -1.59
N TYR A 170 0.88 5.64 -2.79
CA TYR A 170 1.16 6.71 -3.73
C TYR A 170 -0.08 7.52 -4.10
N VAL A 171 -1.17 6.85 -4.47
CA VAL A 171 -2.44 7.53 -4.78
C VAL A 171 -2.99 8.24 -3.55
N GLU A 172 -2.97 7.60 -2.38
CA GLU A 172 -3.42 8.20 -1.11
C GLU A 172 -2.63 9.49 -0.80
N GLY A 173 -1.30 9.45 -0.91
CA GLY A 173 -0.43 10.60 -0.63
C GLY A 173 -0.62 11.77 -1.60
N ALA A 174 -0.84 11.47 -2.88
CA ALA A 174 -1.14 12.50 -3.87
C ALA A 174 -2.50 13.18 -3.58
N LEU A 175 -3.52 12.39 -3.24
CA LEU A 175 -4.85 12.90 -2.90
C LEU A 175 -4.87 13.72 -1.61
N ASP A 176 -4.03 13.37 -0.63
CA ASP A 176 -3.86 14.18 0.60
C ASP A 176 -3.35 15.58 0.29
N VAL A 177 -2.38 15.70 -0.61
CA VAL A 177 -1.84 17.01 -1.05
C VAL A 177 -2.90 17.76 -1.84
N TRP A 178 -3.57 17.09 -2.79
CA TRP A 178 -4.63 17.70 -3.58
C TRP A 178 -5.76 18.28 -2.72
N GLY A 179 -6.22 17.52 -1.72
CA GLY A 179 -7.25 17.97 -0.79
C GLY A 179 -6.88 19.21 0.03
N GLN A 180 -5.59 19.53 0.19
CA GLN A 180 -5.13 20.73 0.90
C GLN A 180 -5.13 21.99 0.02
N VAL A 181 -4.98 21.83 -1.30
CA VAL A 181 -4.71 22.96 -2.21
C VAL A 181 -5.85 23.22 -3.20
N LYS A 182 -6.72 22.24 -3.47
CA LYS A 182 -7.71 22.33 -4.55
C LYS A 182 -8.72 23.48 -4.42
N ASP A 183 -9.04 23.90 -3.20
CA ASP A 183 -10.00 25.00 -2.97
C ASP A 183 -9.33 26.38 -3.05
N GLN A 184 -8.01 26.44 -3.28
CA GLN A 184 -7.22 27.67 -3.35
C GLN A 184 -6.86 28.07 -4.79
N ILE A 185 -7.18 27.23 -5.77
CA ILE A 185 -6.87 27.41 -7.19
C ILE A 185 -8.16 27.46 -8.02
#